data_AF-A0A7X6XRL4-F1
#
_entry.id   AF-A0A7X6XRL4-F1
#
_cell.length_a   1.000
_cell.length_b   1.000
_cell.length_c   1.000
_cell.angle_alpha   90.00
_cell.angle_beta   90.00
_cell.angle_gamma   90.00
#
_symmetry.space_group_name_H-M   'P 1'
#
loop_
_entity.id
_entity.type
_entity.pdbx_description
1 polymer ?
#
loop_
_entity_poly.entity_id
_entity_poly.type
_entity_poly.pdbx_seq_one_letter_code
_entity_poly.pdbx_strand_id
1 'polypeptide(L)'
;MSDHGRRATLRVAWRRCLLCCVLALLAGHSPSATSGPLPLSPPNGGFEDGLRAWRPDRVEGVSAGDVTLVAAGAAEGKQCVCLTGTTARPLIGLTSDPVAVPRGGAYLRLRFRYRTLGEPDELVVRLRPLDEKGQGLTPPANYRYVYLPLLPSAAWQEASLGCLLAPEAVAYDVGFWLRGEGALLVDAVTVQTLGVGDGGVPARGARIQGAHQDAVQVWCESPLKRVYRDTPAPAAEVAAIELAAARGECEPVQVVIVPRADAARVRVRWQDFLGPSVLPREIGRSAWVDYLEVTRTQAPLGRTGWVPDVLDPEDTRDLKGGQVQPIWLTLKVPRNARPGLYQGAVQIESRPRDHWAPPSLPTLRIPIRLRVRDFALPEEPTLTTLVGIDQCPPQGREPLRRNLRQHRVSGESFVGPLPVRIAADGTVQVEFAAFDTAAADYFRTGLRLFAIPGV
;
A
#
# COMPACT_ATOMS: atom_id res chain seq x y z
N MET A 1 52.34 -9.52 -51.35
CA MET A 1 51.19 -10.12 -50.66
C MET A 1 50.68 -9.09 -49.65
N SER A 2 49.67 -8.26 -49.90
CA SER A 2 48.70 -8.16 -51.00
C SER A 2 47.80 -9.42 -51.17
N ASP A 3 46.48 -9.33 -51.42
CA ASP A 3 45.66 -8.12 -51.65
C ASP A 3 44.17 -8.21 -51.25
N HIS A 4 43.45 -7.11 -51.48
CA HIS A 4 42.02 -6.79 -51.33
C HIS A 4 40.96 -7.79 -51.88
N GLY A 5 39.72 -7.63 -51.37
CA GLY A 5 38.49 -7.68 -52.18
C GLY A 5 37.40 -8.65 -51.64
N ARG A 6 36.09 -8.35 -51.48
CA ARG A 6 35.06 -7.44 -52.06
C ARG A 6 34.15 -8.07 -53.14
N ARG A 7 32.83 -7.97 -52.90
CA ARG A 7 31.69 -8.03 -53.89
C ARG A 7 31.43 -9.42 -54.52
N ALA A 8 30.29 -9.74 -55.14
CA ALA A 8 28.86 -9.34 -55.05
C ALA A 8 28.07 -10.37 -55.96
N THR A 9 26.85 -10.26 -56.51
CA THR A 9 25.82 -9.21 -56.67
C THR A 9 24.48 -9.90 -57.04
N LEU A 10 23.30 -9.30 -56.79
CA LEU A 10 22.08 -9.58 -57.58
C LEU A 10 21.13 -8.36 -57.65
N ARG A 11 20.29 -8.29 -58.70
CA ARG A 11 19.49 -7.11 -59.11
C ARG A 11 18.12 -7.52 -59.68
N VAL A 12 17.07 -6.76 -59.36
CA VAL A 12 15.83 -6.60 -60.18
C VAL A 12 15.27 -5.16 -59.93
N ALA A 13 14.51 -4.51 -60.82
CA ALA A 13 14.98 -3.95 -62.11
C ALA A 13 13.97 -2.93 -62.72
N TRP A 14 14.37 -1.64 -62.84
CA TRP A 14 13.82 -0.62 -63.79
C TRP A 14 12.32 -0.21 -63.55
N ARG A 15 11.72 0.89 -64.06
CA ARG A 15 12.14 2.00 -64.95
C ARG A 15 11.41 3.34 -64.61
N ARG A 16 11.87 4.45 -65.20
CA ARG A 16 11.46 5.88 -65.06
C ARG A 16 10.01 6.22 -65.53
N CYS A 17 9.43 7.28 -64.94
CA CYS A 17 8.58 8.36 -65.54
C CYS A 17 8.09 9.32 -64.41
N LEU A 18 7.75 10.60 -64.58
CA LEU A 18 8.05 11.63 -65.61
C LEU A 18 8.04 13.04 -64.92
N LEU A 19 8.07 14.14 -65.68
CA LEU A 19 8.31 15.53 -65.21
C LEU A 19 7.03 16.39 -65.12
N CYS A 20 7.16 17.58 -64.50
CA CYS A 20 6.38 18.82 -64.66
C CYS A 20 5.32 19.23 -63.62
N CYS A 21 5.38 20.53 -63.31
CA CYS A 21 4.64 21.33 -62.33
C CYS A 21 3.17 21.62 -62.73
N VAL A 22 2.36 22.10 -61.77
CA VAL A 22 1.70 23.44 -61.82
C VAL A 22 1.24 23.88 -60.42
N LEU A 23 0.92 25.16 -60.28
CA LEU A 23 0.80 25.97 -59.06
C LEU A 23 -0.38 25.66 -58.10
N ALA A 24 -0.09 25.85 -56.81
CA ALA A 24 -0.86 26.55 -55.78
C ALA A 24 -2.36 26.26 -55.54
N LEU A 25 -2.66 25.79 -54.33
CA LEU A 25 -3.83 26.25 -53.55
C LEU A 25 -3.44 26.34 -52.07
N LEU A 26 -3.82 27.44 -51.40
CA LEU A 26 -3.53 27.67 -49.98
C LEU A 26 -4.65 27.09 -49.10
N ALA A 27 -4.32 26.07 -48.30
CA ALA A 27 -5.16 25.58 -47.21
C ALA A 27 -4.28 25.16 -46.03
N GLY A 28 -4.22 26.00 -45.00
CA GLY A 28 -3.30 25.84 -43.88
C GLY A 28 -3.56 24.57 -43.07
N HIS A 29 -2.65 23.60 -43.18
CA HIS A 29 -2.62 22.44 -42.31
C HIS A 29 -1.73 22.74 -41.10
N SER A 30 -2.34 23.31 -40.05
CA SER A 30 -1.76 23.26 -38.72
C SER A 30 -1.49 21.79 -38.37
N PRO A 31 -0.28 21.41 -37.90
CA PRO A 31 -0.05 20.05 -37.44
C PRO A 31 -0.95 19.82 -36.22
N SER A 32 -1.94 18.95 -36.36
CA SER A 32 -2.78 18.49 -35.26
C SER A 32 -1.93 17.65 -34.33
N ALA A 33 -1.27 18.30 -33.38
CA ALA A 33 -0.58 17.65 -32.29
C ALA A 33 -1.57 16.74 -31.57
N THR A 34 -1.44 15.43 -31.78
CA THR A 34 -2.13 14.40 -31.00
C THR A 34 -1.57 14.46 -29.59
N SER A 35 -2.16 15.33 -28.77
CA SER A 35 -1.77 15.56 -27.39
C SER A 35 -2.01 14.28 -26.59
N GLY A 36 -0.98 13.44 -26.48
CA GLY A 36 -0.87 12.51 -25.36
C GLY A 36 -0.93 13.29 -24.04
N PRO A 37 -1.23 12.61 -22.92
CA PRO A 37 -1.26 13.26 -21.61
C PRO A 37 0.07 13.99 -21.37
N LEU A 38 -0.01 15.25 -20.93
CA LEU A 38 1.16 16.06 -20.63
C LEU A 38 2.08 15.30 -19.65
N PRO A 39 3.41 15.37 -19.83
CA PRO A 39 4.34 14.67 -18.95
C PRO A 39 4.20 15.22 -17.53
N LEU A 40 3.69 14.37 -16.63
CA LEU A 40 3.39 14.74 -15.24
C LEU A 40 4.63 14.84 -14.35
N SER A 41 5.79 14.35 -14.80
CA SER A 41 7.07 14.48 -14.10
C SER A 41 7.73 15.83 -14.40
N PRO A 42 8.49 16.41 -13.45
CA PRO A 42 9.35 17.54 -13.73
C PRO A 42 10.26 17.26 -14.95
N PRO A 43 10.44 18.21 -15.88
CA PRO A 43 11.37 18.03 -16.99
C PRO A 43 12.77 17.74 -16.44
N ASN A 44 13.52 16.88 -17.12
CA ASN A 44 14.92 16.60 -16.78
C ASN A 44 15.13 16.12 -15.32
N GLY A 45 14.22 15.30 -14.78
CA GLY A 45 14.31 14.75 -13.41
C GLY A 45 15.48 13.79 -13.12
N GLY A 46 16.28 13.45 -14.14
CA GLY A 46 17.57 12.74 -14.02
C GLY A 46 18.79 13.63 -14.31
N PHE A 47 18.61 14.95 -14.45
CA PHE A 47 19.67 15.96 -14.56
C PHE A 47 20.68 15.80 -15.72
N GLU A 48 20.41 14.96 -16.72
CA GLU A 48 21.28 14.77 -17.90
C GLU A 48 21.37 16.03 -18.80
N ASP A 49 20.31 16.85 -18.86
CA ASP A 49 20.32 18.19 -19.48
C ASP A 49 20.86 19.26 -18.48
N GLY A 50 21.57 18.83 -17.43
CA GLY A 50 22.07 19.67 -16.34
C GLY A 50 20.96 20.14 -15.40
N LEU A 51 20.98 21.43 -15.00
CA LEU A 51 19.90 22.04 -14.21
C LEU A 51 18.79 22.66 -15.08
N ARG A 52 18.64 22.22 -16.34
CA ARG A 52 17.53 22.69 -17.19
C ARG A 52 16.18 22.35 -16.55
N ALA A 53 15.30 23.35 -16.43
CA ALA A 53 14.02 23.31 -15.71
C ALA A 53 14.12 23.13 -14.17
N TRP A 54 15.27 23.42 -13.57
CA TRP A 54 15.49 23.42 -12.13
C TRP A 54 16.28 24.67 -11.71
N ARG A 55 15.85 25.36 -10.65
CA ARG A 55 16.49 26.59 -10.15
C ARG A 55 16.92 26.43 -8.69
N PRO A 56 18.18 26.77 -8.34
CA PRO A 56 18.59 26.88 -6.95
C PRO A 56 17.74 27.92 -6.22
N ASP A 57 17.21 27.52 -5.07
CA ASP A 57 16.32 28.32 -4.22
C ASP A 57 17.16 28.74 -2.99
N ARG A 58 17.76 29.93 -3.05
CA ARG A 58 18.73 30.42 -2.07
C ARG A 58 18.08 31.46 -1.15
N VAL A 59 18.19 31.26 0.16
CA VAL A 59 17.82 32.28 1.14
C VAL A 59 18.76 33.48 1.00
N GLU A 60 18.19 34.69 0.94
CA GLU A 60 18.95 35.92 0.77
C GLU A 60 19.97 36.11 1.90
N GLY A 61 21.22 36.43 1.54
CA GLY A 61 22.35 36.51 2.47
C GLY A 61 23.08 35.18 2.75
N VAL A 62 22.60 34.03 2.27
CA VAL A 62 23.31 32.74 2.42
C VAL A 62 24.26 32.49 1.25
N SER A 63 25.56 32.55 1.51
CA SER A 63 26.64 32.22 0.57
C SER A 63 27.39 30.91 0.89
N ALA A 64 27.11 30.29 2.03
CA ALA A 64 27.84 29.14 2.57
C ALA A 64 27.30 27.78 2.08
N GLY A 65 27.27 27.60 0.75
CA GLY A 65 26.91 26.35 0.11
C GLY A 65 26.47 26.50 -1.35
N ASP A 66 26.31 25.37 -2.04
CA ASP A 66 26.14 25.34 -3.50
C ASP A 66 25.23 24.20 -4.00
N VAL A 67 24.84 24.28 -5.28
CA VAL A 67 24.07 23.25 -5.99
C VAL A 67 24.81 22.87 -7.26
N THR A 68 25.36 21.66 -7.28
CA THR A 68 26.27 21.19 -8.35
C THR A 68 25.76 19.92 -9.02
N LEU A 69 26.28 19.64 -10.22
CA LEU A 69 26.03 18.39 -10.96
C LEU A 69 27.19 17.43 -10.75
N VAL A 70 26.89 16.19 -10.37
CA VAL A 70 27.89 15.19 -9.97
C VAL A 70 27.69 13.90 -10.74
N ALA A 71 28.70 13.49 -11.52
CA ALA A 71 28.69 12.24 -12.28
C ALA A 71 29.14 11.00 -11.47
N ALA A 72 29.51 11.18 -10.21
CA ALA A 72 30.13 10.16 -9.36
C ALA A 72 29.10 9.19 -8.74
N GLY A 73 28.53 8.32 -9.57
CA GLY A 73 27.63 7.25 -9.14
C GLY A 73 26.20 7.73 -8.91
N ALA A 74 25.59 8.29 -9.96
CA ALA A 74 24.15 8.44 -10.08
C ALA A 74 23.41 7.08 -9.97
N ALA A 75 22.11 7.11 -9.73
CA ALA A 75 21.32 5.96 -9.33
C ALA A 75 20.50 5.33 -10.47
N GLU A 76 20.09 6.14 -11.44
CA GLU A 76 19.50 5.71 -12.73
C GLU A 76 20.11 6.46 -13.94
N GLY A 77 20.72 7.64 -13.73
CA GLY A 77 21.39 8.43 -14.78
C GLY A 77 22.91 8.24 -14.89
N LYS A 78 23.57 9.16 -15.59
CA LYS A 78 25.02 9.42 -15.53
C LYS A 78 25.34 10.59 -14.60
N GLN A 79 24.41 11.52 -14.43
CA GLN A 79 24.49 12.65 -13.51
C GLN A 79 23.46 12.54 -12.38
N CYS A 80 23.74 13.22 -11.28
CA CYS A 80 22.81 13.50 -10.19
C CYS A 80 23.08 14.91 -9.68
N VAL A 81 22.10 15.55 -9.06
CA VAL A 81 22.29 16.88 -8.46
C VAL A 81 22.71 16.76 -7.01
N CYS A 82 23.61 17.64 -6.56
CA CYS A 82 24.22 17.64 -5.23
C CYS A 82 24.06 19.02 -4.58
N LEU A 83 23.19 19.11 -3.57
CA LEU A 83 23.04 20.29 -2.71
C LEU A 83 24.04 20.14 -1.55
N THR A 84 24.93 21.11 -1.34
CA THR A 84 26.04 21.02 -0.36
C THR A 84 26.06 22.22 0.58
N GLY A 85 25.81 21.98 1.87
CA GLY A 85 25.92 22.97 2.94
C GLY A 85 27.28 22.92 3.64
N THR A 86 27.91 24.08 3.84
CA THR A 86 29.30 24.18 4.35
C THR A 86 29.42 24.89 5.71
N THR A 87 28.29 25.12 6.39
CA THR A 87 28.22 25.60 7.79
C THR A 87 26.95 25.03 8.46
N ALA A 88 26.74 25.23 9.77
CA ALA A 88 25.55 24.77 10.50
C ALA A 88 24.27 25.63 10.31
N ARG A 89 24.25 26.62 9.40
CA ARG A 89 23.10 27.51 9.15
C ARG A 89 22.63 27.70 7.69
N PRO A 90 23.24 27.16 6.62
CA PRO A 90 22.79 27.41 5.27
C PRO A 90 21.50 26.64 5.05
N LEU A 91 20.50 27.30 4.47
CA LEU A 91 19.32 26.63 3.92
C LEU A 91 19.42 26.74 2.40
N ILE A 92 19.58 25.59 1.74
CA ILE A 92 19.84 25.50 0.31
C ILE A 92 18.71 24.68 -0.30
N GLY A 93 18.00 25.28 -1.24
CA GLY A 93 16.95 24.61 -2.00
C GLY A 93 17.32 24.40 -3.46
N LEU A 94 16.59 23.49 -4.09
CA LEU A 94 16.53 23.29 -5.53
C LEU A 94 15.08 22.99 -5.90
N THR A 95 14.47 23.87 -6.69
CA THR A 95 13.04 23.81 -7.03
C THR A 95 12.85 23.64 -8.54
N SER A 96 11.94 22.76 -8.96
CA SER A 96 11.61 22.56 -10.38
C SER A 96 10.83 23.73 -10.96
N ASP A 97 10.84 23.88 -12.28
CA ASP A 97 9.81 24.67 -12.96
C ASP A 97 8.41 24.05 -12.77
N PRO A 98 7.33 24.86 -12.77
CA PRO A 98 5.97 24.37 -12.58
C PRO A 98 5.54 23.35 -13.64
N VAL A 99 5.03 22.21 -13.19
CA VAL A 99 4.43 21.17 -14.03
C VAL A 99 2.91 21.33 -13.98
N ALA A 100 2.29 21.54 -15.14
CA ALA A 100 0.83 21.66 -15.26
C ALA A 100 0.12 20.33 -14.95
N VAL A 101 -1.08 20.40 -14.36
CA VAL A 101 -1.88 19.23 -13.98
C VAL A 101 -3.32 19.29 -14.53
N PRO A 102 -3.99 18.13 -14.69
CA PRO A 102 -5.39 18.09 -15.09
C PRO A 102 -6.30 18.83 -14.10
N ARG A 103 -7.23 19.64 -14.62
CA ARG A 103 -8.26 20.31 -13.82
C ARG A 103 -9.17 19.30 -13.12
N GLY A 104 -9.60 19.63 -11.91
CA GLY A 104 -10.43 18.76 -11.04
C GLY A 104 -9.67 18.13 -9.88
N GLY A 105 -8.36 18.37 -9.77
CA GLY A 105 -7.51 17.82 -8.71
C GLY A 105 -6.93 16.46 -9.08
N ALA A 106 -5.82 16.10 -8.45
CA ALA A 106 -5.08 14.89 -8.76
C ALA A 106 -4.37 14.35 -7.50
N TYR A 107 -4.45 13.04 -7.27
CA TYR A 107 -3.53 12.39 -6.33
C TYR A 107 -2.28 11.99 -7.11
N LEU A 108 -1.12 12.52 -6.71
CA LEU A 108 0.17 12.30 -7.33
C LEU A 108 1.04 11.39 -6.46
N ARG A 109 1.88 10.58 -7.11
CA ARG A 109 3.02 9.90 -6.48
C ARG A 109 4.30 10.49 -7.03
N LEU A 110 5.05 11.18 -6.16
CA LEU A 110 6.45 11.51 -6.37
C LEU A 110 7.30 10.30 -5.99
N ARG A 111 8.28 9.97 -6.83
CA ARG A 111 9.37 9.03 -6.56
C ARG A 111 10.69 9.72 -6.90
N PHE A 112 11.73 9.43 -6.13
CA PHE A 112 13.10 9.85 -6.41
C PHE A 112 14.05 8.93 -5.66
N ARG A 113 15.33 8.96 -6.04
CA ARG A 113 16.39 8.34 -5.26
C ARG A 113 17.23 9.42 -4.60
N TYR A 114 17.71 9.15 -3.39
CA TYR A 114 18.59 10.07 -2.66
C TYR A 114 19.68 9.33 -1.88
N ARG A 115 20.76 10.04 -1.57
CA ARG A 115 21.75 9.67 -0.54
C ARG A 115 22.34 10.94 0.08
N THR A 116 23.04 10.79 1.19
CA THR A 116 23.69 11.90 1.91
C THR A 116 25.18 11.67 2.08
N LEU A 117 25.92 12.76 2.26
CA LEU A 117 27.31 12.76 2.70
C LEU A 117 27.40 13.64 3.95
N GLY A 118 27.86 13.07 5.06
CA GLY A 118 27.70 13.71 6.38
C GLY A 118 26.27 13.60 6.93
N GLU A 119 26.03 14.32 8.02
CA GLU A 119 24.80 14.30 8.81
C GLU A 119 24.18 15.72 8.92
N PRO A 120 23.53 16.21 7.85
CA PRO A 120 22.89 17.53 7.85
C PRO A 120 21.67 17.60 8.78
N ASP A 121 21.49 18.75 9.45
CA ASP A 121 20.46 19.02 10.46
C ASP A 121 19.01 18.84 9.97
N GLU A 122 18.75 19.08 8.67
CA GLU A 122 17.44 18.86 8.07
C GLU A 122 17.54 18.52 6.59
N LEU A 123 16.72 17.57 6.16
CA LEU A 123 16.58 17.14 4.77
C LEU A 123 15.10 17.08 4.44
N VAL A 124 14.65 17.96 3.55
CA VAL A 124 13.23 18.18 3.30
C VAL A 124 12.93 18.07 1.81
N VAL A 125 11.94 17.25 1.49
CA VAL A 125 11.31 17.25 0.16
C VAL A 125 9.94 17.87 0.25
N ARG A 126 9.65 18.77 -0.69
CA ARG A 126 8.42 19.53 -0.81
C ARG A 126 7.76 19.23 -2.17
N LEU A 127 6.46 18.99 -2.15
CA LEU A 127 5.61 19.13 -3.33
C LEU A 127 4.59 20.24 -3.04
N ARG A 128 4.59 21.31 -3.83
CA ARG A 128 3.75 22.50 -3.65
C ARG A 128 2.72 22.60 -4.78
N PRO A 129 1.40 22.53 -4.50
CA PRO A 129 0.36 22.89 -5.46
C PRO A 129 0.38 24.40 -5.76
N LEU A 130 0.06 24.78 -7.00
CA LEU A 130 0.11 26.15 -7.50
C LEU A 130 -1.22 26.57 -8.17
N ASP A 131 -1.63 27.82 -7.95
CA ASP A 131 -2.81 28.44 -8.58
C ASP A 131 -2.52 29.00 -9.99
N GLU A 132 -3.53 29.58 -10.65
CA GLU A 132 -3.39 30.22 -11.98
C GLU A 132 -2.45 31.44 -12.02
N LYS A 133 -1.95 31.91 -10.86
CA LYS A 133 -0.96 32.99 -10.73
C LYS A 133 0.44 32.47 -10.34
N GLY A 134 0.61 31.14 -10.23
CA GLY A 134 1.84 30.52 -9.75
C GLY A 134 2.08 30.68 -8.24
N GLN A 135 1.06 31.04 -7.46
CA GLN A 135 1.14 31.17 -6.01
C GLN A 135 0.89 29.81 -5.34
N GLY A 136 1.62 29.54 -4.26
CA GLY A 136 1.48 28.29 -3.50
C GLY A 136 0.14 28.22 -2.78
N LEU A 137 -0.69 27.24 -3.13
CA LEU A 137 -1.97 27.02 -2.45
C LEU A 137 -1.72 26.51 -1.02
N THR A 138 -2.34 27.17 -0.04
CA THR A 138 -2.41 26.65 1.32
C THR A 138 -3.41 25.49 1.35
N PRO A 139 -2.99 24.26 1.71
CA PRO A 139 -3.90 23.13 1.80
C PRO A 139 -4.91 23.36 2.94
N PRO A 140 -6.17 22.89 2.82
CA PRO A 140 -7.14 23.00 3.91
C PRO A 140 -6.64 22.29 5.17
N ALA A 141 -7.07 22.70 6.37
CA ALA A 141 -6.49 22.30 7.66
C ALA A 141 -6.29 20.78 7.90
N ASN A 142 -7.03 19.91 7.20
CA ASN A 142 -6.92 18.45 7.29
C ASN A 142 -5.88 17.83 6.34
N TYR A 143 -5.26 18.65 5.48
CA TYR A 143 -4.28 18.26 4.48
C TYR A 143 -2.94 18.93 4.79
N ARG A 144 -1.85 18.16 4.80
CA ARG A 144 -0.51 18.71 5.02
C ARG A 144 0.07 19.21 3.71
N TYR A 145 0.75 20.36 3.75
CA TYR A 145 1.85 20.62 2.80
C TYR A 145 2.80 19.43 2.89
N VAL A 146 3.16 18.84 1.76
CA VAL A 146 3.87 17.56 1.80
C VAL A 146 5.36 17.79 2.01
N TYR A 147 5.70 18.01 3.29
CA TYR A 147 7.05 18.01 3.83
C TYR A 147 7.40 16.57 4.24
N LEU A 148 8.31 15.95 3.51
CA LEU A 148 8.89 14.65 3.88
C LEU A 148 10.28 14.89 4.48
N PRO A 149 10.47 14.70 5.80
CA PRO A 149 11.81 14.63 6.38
C PRO A 149 12.48 13.33 5.92
N LEU A 150 13.73 13.42 5.47
CA LEU A 150 14.54 12.26 5.07
C LEU A 150 15.53 11.89 6.17
N LEU A 151 15.80 10.59 6.32
CA LEU A 151 16.85 10.10 7.21
C LEU A 151 18.20 10.08 6.46
N PRO A 152 19.30 10.54 7.06
CA PRO A 152 20.63 10.42 6.46
C PRO A 152 20.99 8.99 6.08
N SER A 153 21.63 8.81 4.92
CA SER A 153 22.04 7.51 4.40
C SER A 153 23.15 7.66 3.35
N ALA A 154 24.33 7.10 3.62
CA ALA A 154 25.43 7.05 2.66
C ALA A 154 25.12 6.15 1.44
N ALA A 155 24.23 5.16 1.59
CA ALA A 155 23.71 4.34 0.51
C ALA A 155 22.55 5.05 -0.21
N TRP A 156 22.39 4.78 -1.51
CA TRP A 156 21.21 5.22 -2.27
C TRP A 156 19.93 4.56 -1.73
N GLN A 157 18.97 5.40 -1.35
CA GLN A 157 17.63 5.02 -0.93
C GLN A 157 16.62 5.41 -2.01
N GLU A 158 15.55 4.65 -2.14
CA GLU A 158 14.34 5.09 -2.86
C GLU A 158 13.39 5.77 -1.88
N ALA A 159 12.91 6.96 -2.24
CA ALA A 159 11.81 7.62 -1.56
C ALA A 159 10.58 7.67 -2.47
N SER A 160 9.40 7.47 -1.88
CA SER A 160 8.12 7.58 -2.57
C SER A 160 7.11 8.29 -1.67
N LEU A 161 6.35 9.22 -2.25
CA LEU A 161 5.52 10.18 -1.54
C LEU A 161 4.20 10.41 -2.26
N GLY A 162 3.08 10.31 -1.54
CA GLY A 162 1.74 10.60 -2.06
C GLY A 162 1.27 12.00 -1.69
N CYS A 163 0.78 12.77 -2.66
CA CYS A 163 0.28 14.14 -2.48
C CYS A 163 -1.11 14.29 -3.12
N LEU A 164 -2.03 14.99 -2.45
CA LEU A 164 -3.25 15.49 -3.10
C LEU A 164 -3.04 16.91 -3.56
N LEU A 165 -3.29 17.14 -4.85
CA LEU A 165 -3.57 18.48 -5.38
C LEU A 165 -5.08 18.73 -5.27
N ALA A 166 -5.44 19.83 -4.61
CA ALA A 166 -6.83 20.28 -4.51
C ALA A 166 -7.39 20.69 -5.90
N PRO A 167 -8.72 20.72 -6.12
CA PRO A 167 -9.31 21.01 -7.43
C PRO A 167 -8.91 22.35 -8.06
N GLU A 168 -8.48 23.31 -7.23
CA GLU A 168 -8.03 24.65 -7.60
C GLU A 168 -6.57 24.69 -8.10
N ALA A 169 -5.80 23.60 -7.91
CA ALA A 169 -4.42 23.51 -8.38
C ALA A 169 -4.37 23.26 -9.88
N VAL A 170 -3.65 24.13 -10.60
CA VAL A 170 -3.45 24.00 -12.07
C VAL A 170 -2.02 23.61 -12.44
N ALA A 171 -1.09 23.77 -11.50
CA ALA A 171 0.28 23.28 -11.59
C ALA A 171 0.80 22.85 -10.22
N TYR A 172 2.02 22.31 -10.17
CA TYR A 172 2.79 22.11 -8.94
C TYR A 172 4.30 22.24 -9.21
N ASP A 173 5.11 22.45 -8.18
CA ASP A 173 6.56 22.25 -8.26
C ASP A 173 7.11 21.33 -7.17
N VAL A 174 8.28 20.74 -7.45
CA VAL A 174 9.04 19.86 -6.53
C VAL A 174 10.25 20.62 -6.02
N GLY A 175 10.46 20.63 -4.71
CA GLY A 175 11.62 21.25 -4.06
C GLY A 175 12.38 20.27 -3.19
N PHE A 176 13.71 20.22 -3.33
CA PHE A 176 14.62 19.52 -2.43
C PHE A 176 15.39 20.55 -1.61
N TRP A 177 15.51 20.35 -0.29
CA TRP A 177 16.14 21.30 0.62
C TRP A 177 17.05 20.59 1.62
N LEU A 178 18.19 21.21 1.90
CA LEU A 178 19.15 20.81 2.92
C LEU A 178 19.41 21.98 3.88
N ARG A 179 19.47 21.69 5.18
CA ARG A 179 20.01 22.57 6.22
C ARG A 179 21.16 21.88 6.96
N GLY A 180 22.21 22.64 7.28
CA GLY A 180 23.35 22.18 8.05
C GLY A 180 24.55 21.79 7.20
N GLU A 181 25.50 21.06 7.79
CA GLU A 181 26.73 20.64 7.13
C GLU A 181 26.58 19.27 6.45
N GLY A 182 27.13 19.15 5.24
CA GLY A 182 27.07 17.93 4.43
C GLY A 182 26.41 18.14 3.08
N ALA A 183 26.02 17.04 2.43
CA ALA A 183 25.39 17.08 1.12
C ALA A 183 24.20 16.13 0.98
N LEU A 184 23.22 16.53 0.15
CA LEU A 184 22.11 15.73 -0.34
C LEU A 184 22.30 15.53 -1.85
N LEU A 185 22.38 14.27 -2.28
CA LEU A 185 22.40 13.90 -3.70
C LEU A 185 21.03 13.35 -4.10
N VAL A 186 20.51 13.77 -5.26
CA VAL A 186 19.18 13.42 -5.78
C VAL A 186 19.25 13.00 -7.24
N ASP A 187 18.51 11.95 -7.61
CA ASP A 187 18.37 11.41 -8.97
C ASP A 187 16.98 10.77 -9.16
N ALA A 188 16.64 10.38 -10.39
CA ALA A 188 15.44 9.61 -10.76
C ALA A 188 14.11 10.26 -10.34
N VAL A 189 14.03 11.60 -10.37
CA VAL A 189 12.84 12.34 -9.95
C VAL A 189 11.72 12.15 -10.95
N THR A 190 10.68 11.43 -10.53
CA THR A 190 9.52 11.05 -11.34
C THR A 190 8.23 11.33 -10.59
N VAL A 191 7.22 11.81 -11.30
CA VAL A 191 5.87 12.04 -10.75
C VAL A 191 4.83 11.48 -11.71
N GLN A 192 3.89 10.73 -11.15
CA GLN A 192 2.75 10.14 -11.86
C GLN A 192 1.44 10.46 -11.12
N THR A 193 0.33 10.48 -11.83
CA THR A 193 -1.00 10.36 -11.22
C THR A 193 -1.20 8.98 -10.61
N LEU A 194 -2.13 8.90 -9.67
CA LEU A 194 -2.71 7.69 -9.12
C LEU A 194 -4.24 7.78 -9.22
N GLY A 195 -4.85 6.84 -9.91
CA GLY A 195 -6.30 6.62 -9.91
C GLY A 195 -6.76 5.80 -8.70
N VAL A 196 -8.08 5.66 -8.56
CA VAL A 196 -8.70 4.79 -7.54
C VAL A 196 -8.35 3.33 -7.84
N GLY A 197 -7.35 2.82 -7.12
CA GLY A 197 -6.79 1.47 -7.31
C GLY A 197 -5.26 1.44 -7.42
N ASP A 198 -4.59 2.56 -7.71
CA ASP A 198 -3.14 2.56 -7.97
C ASP A 198 -2.30 2.50 -6.69
N GLY A 199 -1.72 1.32 -6.45
CA GLY A 199 -1.13 0.95 -5.15
C GLY A 199 -2.05 0.09 -4.30
N GLY A 200 -3.25 -0.24 -4.77
CA GLY A 200 -4.02 -1.36 -4.25
C GLY A 200 -3.27 -2.68 -4.47
N VAL A 201 -3.38 -3.61 -3.53
CA VAL A 201 -2.70 -4.90 -3.59
C VAL A 201 -3.08 -5.65 -4.89
N PRO A 202 -2.12 -6.22 -5.64
CA PRO A 202 -2.41 -7.01 -6.83
C PRO A 202 -3.33 -8.19 -6.49
N ALA A 203 -4.29 -8.50 -7.37
CA ALA A 203 -5.07 -9.74 -7.25
C ALA A 203 -4.12 -10.94 -7.40
N ARG A 204 -4.25 -11.93 -6.52
CA ARG A 204 -3.50 -13.20 -6.56
C ARG A 204 -4.44 -14.41 -6.51
N GLY A 205 -5.74 -14.17 -6.60
CA GLY A 205 -6.75 -15.21 -6.51
C GLY A 205 -6.82 -16.14 -7.72
N ALA A 206 -7.43 -17.30 -7.50
CA ALA A 206 -7.71 -18.31 -8.51
C ALA A 206 -9.01 -19.05 -8.19
N ARG A 207 -9.77 -19.40 -9.23
CA ARG A 207 -10.98 -20.23 -9.11
C ARG A 207 -10.64 -21.62 -8.59
N ILE A 208 -11.57 -22.24 -7.87
CA ILE A 208 -11.30 -23.51 -7.17
C ILE A 208 -11.99 -24.65 -7.91
N GLN A 209 -11.18 -25.61 -8.39
CA GLN A 209 -11.63 -26.74 -9.20
C GLN A 209 -12.74 -27.55 -8.50
N GLY A 210 -13.82 -27.81 -9.23
CA GLY A 210 -15.00 -28.52 -8.72
C GLY A 210 -15.90 -27.74 -7.75
N ALA A 211 -15.41 -26.64 -7.15
CA ALA A 211 -16.21 -25.74 -6.34
C ALA A 211 -16.88 -24.64 -7.17
N HIS A 212 -16.21 -24.15 -8.22
CA HIS A 212 -16.81 -23.26 -9.22
C HIS A 212 -17.75 -24.06 -10.16
N GLN A 213 -19.03 -23.69 -10.23
CA GLN A 213 -20.08 -24.41 -10.97
C GLN A 213 -21.11 -23.43 -11.59
N ASP A 214 -21.96 -23.88 -12.51
CA ASP A 214 -22.98 -23.06 -13.18
C ASP A 214 -24.01 -22.39 -12.25
N ALA A 215 -24.13 -22.89 -11.02
CA ALA A 215 -24.97 -22.34 -9.96
C ALA A 215 -24.22 -21.34 -9.05
N VAL A 216 -22.89 -21.33 -9.03
CA VAL A 216 -22.08 -20.56 -8.09
C VAL A 216 -20.61 -20.46 -8.51
N GLN A 217 -20.09 -19.24 -8.63
CA GLN A 217 -18.67 -19.01 -8.85
C GLN A 217 -17.93 -19.04 -7.50
N VAL A 218 -16.75 -19.67 -7.47
CA VAL A 218 -15.91 -19.76 -6.27
C VAL A 218 -14.45 -19.53 -6.60
N TRP A 219 -13.78 -18.66 -5.84
CA TRP A 219 -12.33 -18.47 -5.90
C TRP A 219 -11.71 -18.23 -4.52
N CYS A 220 -10.42 -18.49 -4.36
CA CYS A 220 -9.64 -17.96 -3.24
C CYS A 220 -8.96 -16.64 -3.63
N GLU A 221 -8.66 -15.77 -2.66
CA GLU A 221 -7.90 -14.53 -2.86
C GLU A 221 -7.05 -14.21 -1.61
N SER A 222 -5.99 -13.42 -1.80
CA SER A 222 -5.08 -12.98 -0.75
C SER A 222 -5.81 -12.27 0.40
N PRO A 223 -5.44 -12.51 1.67
CA PRO A 223 -5.97 -11.75 2.81
C PRO A 223 -5.65 -10.24 2.74
N LEU A 224 -4.67 -9.83 1.93
CA LEU A 224 -4.28 -8.43 1.75
C LEU A 224 -5.14 -7.67 0.72
N LYS A 225 -6.06 -8.35 0.03
CA LYS A 225 -6.87 -7.78 -1.06
C LYS A 225 -8.30 -7.51 -0.58
N ARG A 226 -8.73 -6.25 -0.52
CA ARG A 226 -10.18 -5.94 -0.37
C ARG A 226 -10.95 -6.44 -1.61
N VAL A 227 -11.92 -7.34 -1.39
CA VAL A 227 -12.78 -7.92 -2.43
C VAL A 227 -14.12 -7.19 -2.45
N TYR A 228 -14.22 -6.16 -3.30
CA TYR A 228 -15.42 -5.35 -3.49
C TYR A 228 -16.53 -6.12 -4.22
N ARG A 229 -17.79 -5.63 -4.12
CA ARG A 229 -18.96 -6.25 -4.78
C ARG A 229 -18.89 -6.34 -6.31
N ASP A 230 -17.98 -5.60 -6.93
CA ASP A 230 -17.69 -5.58 -8.37
C ASP A 230 -16.38 -6.31 -8.75
N THR A 231 -15.75 -7.03 -7.82
CA THR A 231 -14.51 -7.77 -8.10
C THR A 231 -14.79 -8.92 -9.07
N PRO A 232 -14.19 -8.96 -10.28
CA PRO A 232 -14.38 -10.06 -11.20
C PRO A 232 -13.70 -11.33 -10.68
N ALA A 233 -14.31 -12.49 -10.95
CA ALA A 233 -13.67 -13.77 -10.68
C ALA A 233 -12.37 -13.92 -11.51
N PRO A 234 -11.28 -14.46 -10.93
CA PRO A 234 -10.00 -14.60 -11.61
C PRO A 234 -10.06 -15.65 -12.71
N ALA A 235 -9.36 -15.39 -13.83
CA ALA A 235 -9.29 -16.34 -14.94
C ALA A 235 -8.52 -17.63 -14.57
N ALA A 236 -7.47 -17.51 -13.75
CA ALA A 236 -6.68 -18.63 -13.25
C ALA A 236 -7.50 -19.58 -12.36
N GLU A 237 -7.07 -20.84 -12.28
CA GLU A 237 -7.75 -21.89 -11.53
C GLU A 237 -6.74 -22.79 -10.79
N VAL A 238 -7.11 -23.32 -9.61
CA VAL A 238 -6.27 -24.17 -8.76
C VAL A 238 -7.04 -25.37 -8.19
N ALA A 239 -6.34 -26.48 -8.02
CA ALA A 239 -6.87 -27.72 -7.42
C ALA A 239 -7.09 -27.64 -5.90
N ALA A 240 -6.43 -26.69 -5.23
CA ALA A 240 -6.52 -26.46 -3.79
C ALA A 240 -6.00 -25.06 -3.45
N ILE A 241 -6.37 -24.54 -2.29
CA ILE A 241 -5.71 -23.40 -1.66
C ILE A 241 -4.40 -23.92 -1.02
N GLU A 242 -3.26 -23.35 -1.41
CA GLU A 242 -1.95 -23.66 -0.82
C GLU A 242 -1.62 -22.65 0.28
N LEU A 243 -1.42 -23.13 1.51
CA LEU A 243 -1.07 -22.32 2.69
C LEU A 243 0.20 -22.87 3.36
N ALA A 244 1.00 -22.01 4.00
CA ALA A 244 2.24 -22.44 4.63
C ALA A 244 2.55 -21.62 5.90
N ALA A 245 2.50 -22.28 7.06
CA ALA A 245 2.50 -21.61 8.36
C ALA A 245 3.43 -22.31 9.38
N ALA A 246 4.01 -21.54 10.28
CA ALA A 246 4.82 -21.99 11.40
C ALA A 246 3.97 -22.51 12.56
N ARG A 247 4.59 -23.29 13.45
CA ARG A 247 3.88 -23.86 14.60
C ARG A 247 3.50 -22.77 15.60
N GLY A 248 2.20 -22.62 15.86
CA GLY A 248 1.62 -21.52 16.64
C GLY A 248 1.14 -20.31 15.83
N GLU A 249 1.28 -20.30 14.51
CA GLU A 249 0.87 -19.20 13.63
C GLU A 249 -0.63 -19.21 13.32
N CYS A 250 -1.17 -18.05 12.93
CA CYS A 250 -2.54 -17.86 12.45
C CYS A 250 -2.48 -17.42 10.98
N GLU A 251 -2.72 -18.35 10.05
CA GLU A 251 -2.57 -18.13 8.60
C GLU A 251 -3.95 -17.86 7.96
N PRO A 252 -4.19 -16.67 7.37
CA PRO A 252 -5.48 -16.29 6.81
C PRO A 252 -5.55 -16.37 5.28
N VAL A 253 -6.75 -16.61 4.76
CA VAL A 253 -7.06 -16.57 3.31
C VAL A 253 -8.52 -16.17 3.09
N GLN A 254 -8.85 -15.53 1.98
CA GLN A 254 -10.23 -15.30 1.60
C GLN A 254 -10.74 -16.38 0.65
N VAL A 255 -11.96 -16.84 0.85
CA VAL A 255 -12.75 -17.62 -0.12
C VAL A 255 -13.95 -16.79 -0.50
N VAL A 256 -14.20 -16.64 -1.79
CA VAL A 256 -15.22 -15.74 -2.33
C VAL A 256 -16.27 -16.54 -3.09
N ILE A 257 -17.54 -16.21 -2.87
CA ILE A 257 -18.70 -16.87 -3.46
C ILE A 257 -19.51 -15.83 -4.24
N VAL A 258 -19.93 -16.18 -5.45
CA VAL A 258 -21.01 -15.49 -6.18
C VAL A 258 -22.07 -16.52 -6.55
N PRO A 259 -23.19 -16.64 -5.80
CA PRO A 259 -24.26 -17.56 -6.15
C PRO A 259 -25.07 -16.99 -7.32
N ARG A 260 -25.60 -17.84 -8.21
CA ARG A 260 -26.39 -17.40 -9.37
C ARG A 260 -27.80 -16.92 -9.00
N ALA A 261 -28.32 -17.38 -7.87
CA ALA A 261 -29.60 -16.99 -7.29
C ALA A 261 -29.44 -16.75 -5.78
N ASP A 262 -30.47 -16.23 -5.12
CA ASP A 262 -30.48 -16.07 -3.67
C ASP A 262 -30.32 -17.43 -2.96
N ALA A 263 -29.43 -17.49 -1.98
CA ALA A 263 -29.14 -18.70 -1.23
C ALA A 263 -29.36 -18.51 0.27
N ALA A 264 -30.10 -19.42 0.90
CA ALA A 264 -30.51 -19.30 2.30
C ALA A 264 -29.59 -20.09 3.24
N ARG A 265 -29.33 -19.52 4.43
CA ARG A 265 -28.67 -20.20 5.56
C ARG A 265 -27.38 -20.92 5.15
N VAL A 266 -26.57 -20.26 4.30
CA VAL A 266 -25.29 -20.76 3.80
C VAL A 266 -24.29 -20.79 4.94
N ARG A 267 -23.62 -21.92 5.13
CA ARG A 267 -22.83 -22.23 6.32
C ARG A 267 -21.43 -22.70 5.97
N VAL A 268 -20.46 -22.28 6.77
CA VAL A 268 -19.05 -22.66 6.62
C VAL A 268 -18.69 -23.74 7.63
N ARG A 269 -18.16 -24.88 7.17
CA ARG A 269 -17.76 -26.01 8.03
C ARG A 269 -16.34 -26.47 7.74
N TRP A 270 -15.44 -26.32 8.70
CA TRP A 270 -14.10 -26.90 8.62
C TRP A 270 -14.14 -28.44 8.69
N GLN A 271 -13.24 -29.07 7.96
CA GLN A 271 -12.94 -30.51 8.03
C GLN A 271 -11.56 -30.71 8.68
N ASP A 272 -11.29 -31.92 9.17
CA ASP A 272 -9.98 -32.26 9.72
C ASP A 272 -8.90 -32.23 8.63
N PHE A 273 -7.68 -31.90 9.05
CA PHE A 273 -6.49 -31.87 8.20
C PHE A 273 -5.65 -33.10 8.46
N LEU A 274 -5.47 -33.93 7.43
CA LEU A 274 -4.79 -35.22 7.50
C LEU A 274 -3.36 -35.12 6.93
N GLY A 275 -2.38 -35.68 7.62
CA GLY A 275 -0.97 -35.62 7.25
C GLY A 275 -0.08 -36.37 8.26
N PRO A 276 1.10 -35.83 8.64
CA PRO A 276 1.98 -36.38 9.68
C PRO A 276 1.32 -36.64 11.05
N SER A 277 0.17 -36.00 11.29
CA SER A 277 -0.82 -36.29 12.32
C SER A 277 -2.21 -35.95 11.79
N VAL A 278 -3.24 -36.00 12.63
CA VAL A 278 -4.49 -35.25 12.39
C VAL A 278 -4.34 -33.87 13.05
N LEU A 279 -4.77 -32.80 12.38
CA LEU A 279 -5.10 -31.53 13.03
C LEU A 279 -6.63 -31.39 12.98
N PRO A 280 -7.32 -31.27 14.13
CA PRO A 280 -8.77 -31.30 14.18
C PRO A 280 -9.35 -29.99 13.63
N ARG A 281 -10.50 -30.06 12.95
CA ARG A 281 -11.20 -28.94 12.29
C ARG A 281 -11.36 -27.69 13.17
N GLU A 282 -11.41 -27.84 14.49
CA GLU A 282 -11.50 -26.75 15.47
C GLU A 282 -10.28 -25.80 15.49
N ILE A 283 -9.20 -26.10 14.75
CA ILE A 283 -8.12 -25.12 14.47
C ILE A 283 -8.54 -24.03 13.48
N GLY A 284 -9.61 -24.26 12.71
CA GLY A 284 -10.14 -23.36 11.70
C GLY A 284 -11.16 -22.36 12.25
N ARG A 285 -11.12 -21.14 11.72
CA ARG A 285 -12.07 -20.06 11.99
C ARG A 285 -12.55 -19.44 10.70
N SER A 286 -13.81 -19.06 10.66
CA SER A 286 -14.45 -18.37 9.53
C SER A 286 -15.16 -17.13 10.04
N ALA A 287 -15.15 -16.08 9.22
CA ALA A 287 -15.97 -14.89 9.39
C ALA A 287 -16.49 -14.45 8.00
N TRP A 288 -17.71 -13.95 7.92
CA TRP A 288 -18.21 -13.32 6.70
C TRP A 288 -17.62 -11.92 6.59
N VAL A 289 -17.17 -11.53 5.39
CA VAL A 289 -16.64 -10.19 5.14
C VAL A 289 -17.78 -9.26 4.80
N ASP A 290 -18.20 -8.45 5.76
CA ASP A 290 -19.34 -7.55 5.63
C ASP A 290 -18.97 -6.20 5.00
N TYR A 291 -19.95 -5.65 4.30
CA TYR A 291 -19.83 -4.44 3.50
C TYR A 291 -20.45 -3.23 4.20
N LEU A 292 -19.64 -2.21 4.47
CA LEU A 292 -20.11 -0.90 4.94
C LEU A 292 -20.32 0.05 3.74
N GLU A 293 -21.38 0.85 3.76
CA GLU A 293 -21.63 1.86 2.72
C GLU A 293 -20.90 3.18 3.04
N VAL A 294 -19.77 3.40 2.36
CA VAL A 294 -18.99 4.63 2.45
C VAL A 294 -19.62 5.68 1.52
N THR A 295 -20.58 6.45 2.05
CA THR A 295 -21.30 7.50 1.29
C THR A 295 -20.43 8.72 0.95
N ARG A 296 -19.37 8.98 1.72
CA ARG A 296 -18.42 10.08 1.54
C ARG A 296 -17.01 9.63 1.94
N THR A 297 -16.00 10.18 1.27
CA THR A 297 -14.59 10.00 1.63
C THR A 297 -13.94 11.35 1.94
N GLN A 298 -12.99 11.36 2.89
CA GLN A 298 -12.03 12.46 3.09
C GLN A 298 -10.65 12.12 2.49
N ALA A 299 -10.39 10.87 2.14
CA ALA A 299 -9.19 10.44 1.44
C ALA A 299 -9.42 10.49 -0.08
N PRO A 300 -8.48 11.03 -0.89
CA PRO A 300 -8.68 11.21 -2.33
C PRO A 300 -8.67 9.90 -3.14
N LEU A 301 -7.94 8.88 -2.68
CA LEU A 301 -8.05 7.51 -3.22
C LEU A 301 -9.10 6.65 -2.48
N GLY A 302 -9.86 7.26 -1.57
CA GLY A 302 -10.92 6.55 -0.83
C GLY A 302 -12.06 6.19 -1.76
N ARG A 303 -12.44 4.91 -1.78
CA ARG A 303 -13.55 4.42 -2.60
C ARG A 303 -14.87 4.58 -1.84
N THR A 304 -15.84 5.24 -2.47
CA THR A 304 -17.23 5.31 -2.00
C THR A 304 -18.04 4.08 -2.42
N GLY A 305 -19.21 3.90 -1.82
CA GLY A 305 -20.06 2.71 -1.98
C GLY A 305 -19.68 1.59 -1.02
N TRP A 306 -19.96 0.35 -1.41
CA TRP A 306 -19.87 -0.82 -0.51
C TRP A 306 -18.42 -1.32 -0.35
N VAL A 307 -17.82 -1.03 0.81
CA VAL A 307 -16.43 -1.38 1.15
C VAL A 307 -16.41 -2.61 2.07
N PRO A 308 -15.67 -3.69 1.72
CA PRO A 308 -15.48 -4.86 2.59
C PRO A 308 -14.51 -4.49 3.72
N ASP A 309 -14.98 -4.49 4.97
CA ASP A 309 -14.15 -4.06 6.12
C ASP A 309 -14.53 -4.69 7.47
N VAL A 310 -15.72 -5.27 7.59
CA VAL A 310 -16.16 -5.95 8.83
C VAL A 310 -15.89 -7.44 8.71
N LEU A 311 -15.36 -8.07 9.76
CA LEU A 311 -15.28 -9.52 9.89
C LEU A 311 -16.34 -9.99 10.89
N ASP A 312 -17.49 -10.42 10.39
CA ASP A 312 -18.57 -10.96 11.24
C ASP A 312 -18.32 -12.45 11.55
N PRO A 313 -18.16 -12.85 12.83
CA PRO A 313 -17.90 -14.24 13.22
C PRO A 313 -19.11 -15.19 13.13
N GLU A 314 -20.29 -14.79 12.62
CA GLU A 314 -21.39 -15.74 12.40
C GLU A 314 -21.00 -16.88 11.43
N ASP A 315 -21.50 -18.09 11.70
CA ASP A 315 -21.22 -19.28 10.86
C ASP A 315 -22.14 -19.36 9.62
N THR A 316 -23.23 -18.60 9.62
CA THR A 316 -24.38 -18.71 8.72
C THR A 316 -24.67 -17.36 8.05
N ARG A 317 -24.98 -17.34 6.76
CA ARG A 317 -25.41 -16.12 6.04
C ARG A 317 -26.46 -16.40 4.96
N ASP A 318 -27.39 -15.47 4.74
CA ASP A 318 -28.25 -15.44 3.55
C ASP A 318 -27.50 -14.65 2.45
N LEU A 319 -27.29 -15.25 1.28
CA LEU A 319 -26.56 -14.67 0.15
C LEU A 319 -27.52 -14.21 -0.96
N LYS A 320 -27.10 -13.19 -1.71
CA LYS A 320 -27.86 -12.63 -2.83
C LYS A 320 -27.32 -13.03 -4.19
N GLY A 321 -28.23 -13.36 -5.11
CA GLY A 321 -27.88 -13.75 -6.47
C GLY A 321 -27.05 -12.67 -7.18
N GLY A 322 -25.94 -13.08 -7.79
CA GLY A 322 -25.02 -12.19 -8.51
C GLY A 322 -24.14 -11.29 -7.63
N GLN A 323 -24.28 -11.31 -6.30
CA GLN A 323 -23.43 -10.52 -5.41
C GLN A 323 -22.19 -11.29 -4.97
N VAL A 324 -21.04 -10.60 -4.98
CA VAL A 324 -19.78 -11.11 -4.45
C VAL A 324 -19.85 -11.08 -2.93
N GLN A 325 -19.71 -12.25 -2.29
CA GLN A 325 -19.59 -12.39 -0.84
C GLN A 325 -18.28 -13.10 -0.48
N PRO A 326 -17.32 -12.40 0.17
CA PRO A 326 -16.12 -13.01 0.70
C PRO A 326 -16.36 -13.62 2.08
N ILE A 327 -15.59 -14.66 2.38
CA ILE A 327 -15.44 -15.33 3.67
C ILE A 327 -13.96 -15.23 4.04
N TRP A 328 -13.66 -14.66 5.19
CA TRP A 328 -12.34 -14.70 5.78
C TRP A 328 -12.14 -16.02 6.51
N LEU A 329 -11.18 -16.82 6.08
CA LEU A 329 -10.78 -18.07 6.71
C LEU A 329 -9.46 -17.86 7.46
N THR A 330 -9.29 -18.48 8.62
CA THR A 330 -8.02 -18.45 9.37
C THR A 330 -7.73 -19.81 10.00
N LEU A 331 -6.53 -20.34 9.76
CA LEU A 331 -6.04 -21.58 10.37
C LEU A 331 -5.05 -21.24 11.50
N LYS A 332 -5.36 -21.64 12.73
CA LYS A 332 -4.46 -21.49 13.89
C LYS A 332 -3.68 -22.79 14.12
N VAL A 333 -2.46 -22.87 13.58
CA VAL A 333 -1.63 -24.09 13.65
C VAL A 333 -1.18 -24.35 15.11
N PRO A 334 -1.45 -25.54 15.69
CA PRO A 334 -0.99 -25.88 17.04
C PRO A 334 0.54 -25.85 17.17
N ARG A 335 1.06 -25.45 18.35
CA ARG A 335 2.52 -25.39 18.61
C ARG A 335 3.19 -26.77 18.58
N ASN A 336 2.42 -27.80 18.97
CA ASN A 336 2.77 -29.21 18.95
C ASN A 336 2.37 -29.93 17.65
N ALA A 337 1.88 -29.23 16.62
CA ALA A 337 1.65 -29.84 15.30
C ALA A 337 2.96 -30.44 14.76
N ARG A 338 2.87 -31.60 14.09
CA ARG A 338 4.05 -32.20 13.45
C ARG A 338 4.36 -31.42 12.16
N PRO A 339 5.64 -31.12 11.86
CA PRO A 339 6.00 -30.49 10.59
C PRO A 339 5.64 -31.37 9.37
N GLY A 340 5.30 -30.75 8.25
CA GLY A 340 5.02 -31.44 6.99
C GLY A 340 3.78 -30.93 6.26
N LEU A 341 3.32 -31.70 5.26
CA LEU A 341 2.17 -31.37 4.44
C LEU A 341 0.89 -32.05 4.96
N TYR A 342 -0.16 -31.26 5.16
CA TYR A 342 -1.49 -31.71 5.52
C TYR A 342 -2.49 -31.39 4.40
N GLN A 343 -3.53 -32.21 4.27
CA GLN A 343 -4.64 -31.99 3.35
C GLN A 343 -5.95 -31.97 4.13
N GLY A 344 -6.73 -30.91 3.96
CA GLY A 344 -8.04 -30.73 4.57
C GLY A 344 -9.02 -30.09 3.60
N ALA A 345 -10.14 -29.60 4.12
CA ALA A 345 -11.10 -28.81 3.35
C ALA A 345 -11.94 -27.90 4.24
N VAL A 346 -12.53 -26.89 3.61
CA VAL A 346 -13.75 -26.24 4.10
C VAL A 346 -14.91 -26.75 3.24
N GLN A 347 -16.01 -27.16 3.88
CA GLN A 347 -17.29 -27.39 3.23
C GLN A 347 -18.15 -26.14 3.35
N ILE A 348 -18.88 -25.80 2.29
CA ILE A 348 -19.84 -24.71 2.28
C ILE A 348 -21.18 -25.27 1.80
N GLU A 349 -22.20 -25.17 2.65
CA GLU A 349 -23.51 -25.79 2.46
C GLU A 349 -24.63 -24.77 2.67
N SER A 350 -25.65 -24.73 1.81
CA SER A 350 -26.90 -24.05 2.15
C SER A 350 -27.85 -25.02 2.83
N ARG A 351 -28.52 -24.60 3.92
CA ARG A 351 -29.61 -25.41 4.50
C ARG A 351 -30.96 -24.93 3.94
N PRO A 352 -31.85 -25.85 3.53
CA PRO A 352 -33.21 -25.51 3.14
C PRO A 352 -33.92 -24.60 4.16
N ARG A 353 -34.85 -23.76 3.69
CA ARG A 353 -35.77 -23.06 4.58
C ARG A 353 -36.75 -24.05 5.22
N ASP A 354 -37.28 -24.95 4.39
CA ASP A 354 -38.23 -26.01 4.72
C ASP A 354 -37.63 -27.40 4.48
N HIS A 355 -37.98 -28.38 5.31
CA HIS A 355 -37.32 -29.70 5.36
C HIS A 355 -37.45 -30.56 4.09
N TRP A 356 -38.40 -30.24 3.19
CA TRP A 356 -38.65 -30.95 1.94
C TRP A 356 -38.00 -30.30 0.72
N ALA A 357 -37.56 -29.04 0.84
CA ALA A 357 -37.00 -28.30 -0.28
C ALA A 357 -35.52 -28.68 -0.51
N PRO A 358 -35.03 -28.70 -1.78
CA PRO A 358 -33.61 -28.86 -2.04
C PRO A 358 -32.80 -27.67 -1.47
N PRO A 359 -31.50 -27.86 -1.16
CA PRO A 359 -30.63 -26.77 -0.77
C PRO A 359 -30.44 -25.79 -1.95
N SER A 360 -30.48 -24.50 -1.69
CA SER A 360 -30.33 -23.42 -2.68
C SER A 360 -28.95 -23.36 -3.37
N LEU A 361 -27.96 -24.05 -2.82
CA LEU A 361 -26.62 -24.27 -3.38
C LEU A 361 -26.22 -25.74 -3.22
N PRO A 362 -25.47 -26.31 -4.19
CA PRO A 362 -24.80 -27.59 -4.00
C PRO A 362 -23.77 -27.48 -2.86
N THR A 363 -23.45 -28.62 -2.22
CA THR A 363 -22.40 -28.65 -1.20
C THR A 363 -21.03 -28.45 -1.84
N LEU A 364 -20.40 -27.31 -1.57
CA LEU A 364 -19.11 -26.93 -2.12
C LEU A 364 -18.00 -27.48 -1.23
N ARG A 365 -17.01 -28.16 -1.81
CA ARG A 365 -15.80 -28.60 -1.10
C ARG A 365 -14.62 -27.78 -1.57
N ILE A 366 -14.07 -26.97 -0.66
CA ILE A 366 -12.91 -26.12 -0.86
C ILE A 366 -11.66 -26.88 -0.38
N PRO A 367 -10.81 -27.45 -1.27
CA PRO A 367 -9.65 -28.21 -0.83
C PRO A 367 -8.55 -27.27 -0.33
N ILE A 368 -7.90 -27.60 0.78
CA ILE A 368 -6.81 -26.81 1.35
C ILE A 368 -5.61 -27.72 1.62
N ARG A 369 -4.44 -27.32 1.14
CA ARG A 369 -3.15 -27.92 1.48
C ARG A 369 -2.41 -26.99 2.43
N LEU A 370 -1.99 -27.52 3.59
CA LEU A 370 -1.31 -26.76 4.63
C LEU A 370 0.09 -27.34 4.85
N ARG A 371 1.13 -26.54 4.60
CA ARG A 371 2.52 -26.86 4.96
C ARG A 371 2.84 -26.30 6.34
N VAL A 372 2.84 -27.15 7.36
CA VAL A 372 3.33 -26.83 8.70
C VAL A 372 4.86 -26.82 8.66
N ARG A 373 5.49 -25.69 9.01
CA ARG A 373 6.94 -25.56 9.08
C ARG A 373 7.53 -26.31 10.28
N ASP A 374 8.82 -26.58 10.20
CA ASP A 374 9.62 -27.22 11.25
C ASP A 374 9.85 -26.33 12.47
N PHE A 375 10.00 -25.02 12.28
CA PHE A 375 10.09 -24.06 13.38
C PHE A 375 8.71 -23.72 14.01
N ALA A 376 8.76 -23.15 15.21
CA ALA A 376 7.62 -22.55 15.90
C ALA A 376 7.88 -21.05 16.07
N LEU A 377 6.83 -20.24 16.04
CA LEU A 377 6.94 -18.82 16.43
C LEU A 377 7.19 -18.71 17.95
N PRO A 378 7.68 -17.57 18.47
CA PRO A 378 7.67 -17.31 19.91
C PRO A 378 6.24 -17.32 20.47
N GLU A 379 6.09 -17.35 21.79
CA GLU A 379 4.78 -17.22 22.46
C GLU A 379 4.44 -15.76 22.77
N GLU A 380 5.47 -14.94 22.97
CA GLU A 380 5.37 -13.50 23.21
C GLU A 380 5.77 -12.68 21.97
N PRO A 381 5.33 -11.41 21.87
CA PRO A 381 5.85 -10.45 20.89
C PRO A 381 7.36 -10.21 21.07
N THR A 382 8.16 -10.58 20.07
CA THR A 382 9.60 -10.24 20.01
C THR A 382 9.91 -9.06 19.10
N LEU A 383 8.91 -8.50 18.41
CA LEU A 383 9.04 -7.30 17.59
C LEU A 383 8.94 -6.06 18.48
N THR A 384 9.79 -5.06 18.24
CA THR A 384 9.75 -3.74 18.88
C THR A 384 8.64 -2.83 18.32
N THR A 385 7.74 -3.38 17.49
CA THR A 385 6.61 -2.67 16.89
C THR A 385 5.52 -2.42 17.93
N LEU A 386 5.15 -1.15 18.11
CA LEU A 386 4.01 -0.70 18.92
C LEU A 386 2.81 -0.36 18.01
N VAL A 387 1.62 -0.84 18.36
CA VAL A 387 0.35 -0.37 17.77
C VAL A 387 -0.38 0.55 18.75
N GLY A 388 -0.50 1.83 18.40
CA GLY A 388 -1.37 2.78 19.11
C GLY A 388 -2.81 2.73 18.58
N ILE A 389 -3.79 2.81 19.48
CA ILE A 389 -5.21 3.00 19.17
C ILE A 389 -5.81 3.92 20.24
N ASP A 390 -5.77 5.23 19.95
CA ASP A 390 -5.97 6.29 20.95
C ASP A 390 -7.43 6.43 21.42
N GLN A 391 -8.37 5.92 20.64
CA GLN A 391 -9.82 5.99 20.91
C GLN A 391 -10.45 4.60 21.10
N CYS A 392 -9.74 3.66 21.74
CA CYS A 392 -10.30 2.35 22.07
C CYS A 392 -11.26 2.44 23.29
N PRO A 393 -12.58 2.24 23.10
CA PRO A 393 -13.55 2.32 24.20
C PRO A 393 -13.38 1.12 25.15
N PRO A 394 -13.71 1.24 26.45
CA PRO A 394 -13.36 0.23 27.46
C PRO A 394 -13.73 -1.21 27.11
N GLN A 395 -14.93 -1.43 26.56
CA GLN A 395 -15.42 -2.74 26.14
C GLN A 395 -14.65 -3.36 24.95
N GLY A 396 -13.96 -2.55 24.15
CA GLY A 396 -13.14 -3.01 23.03
C GLY A 396 -11.71 -3.41 23.41
N ARG A 397 -11.22 -3.01 24.59
CA ARG A 397 -9.80 -3.13 24.97
C ARG A 397 -9.32 -4.56 25.12
N GLU A 398 -10.01 -5.41 25.89
CA GLU A 398 -9.61 -6.83 26.02
C GLU A 398 -9.79 -7.62 24.70
N PRO A 399 -10.87 -7.46 23.90
CA PRO A 399 -10.93 -8.00 22.54
C PRO A 399 -9.73 -7.57 21.66
N LEU A 400 -9.33 -6.29 21.70
CA LEU A 400 -8.16 -5.77 21.00
C LEU A 400 -6.86 -6.42 21.51
N ARG A 401 -6.59 -6.34 22.83
CA ARG A 401 -5.42 -6.95 23.48
C ARG A 401 -5.32 -8.44 23.12
N ARG A 402 -6.45 -9.17 23.11
CA ARG A 402 -6.53 -10.57 22.72
C ARG A 402 -6.15 -10.82 21.27
N ASN A 403 -6.57 -9.95 20.35
CA ASN A 403 -6.19 -10.02 18.95
C ASN A 403 -4.68 -9.77 18.79
N LEU A 404 -4.16 -8.70 19.39
CA LEU A 404 -2.74 -8.34 19.38
C LEU A 404 -1.86 -9.49 19.90
N ARG A 405 -2.23 -10.12 21.02
CA ARG A 405 -1.58 -11.34 21.56
C ARG A 405 -1.59 -12.50 20.58
N GLN A 406 -2.73 -12.81 19.96
CA GLN A 406 -2.84 -13.92 19.00
C GLN A 406 -1.96 -13.71 17.76
N HIS A 407 -1.73 -12.46 17.37
CA HIS A 407 -0.88 -12.07 16.25
C HIS A 407 0.54 -11.61 16.64
N ARG A 408 0.93 -11.74 17.93
CA ARG A 408 2.27 -11.40 18.47
C ARG A 408 2.69 -9.94 18.26
N VAL A 409 1.73 -9.04 18.35
CA VAL A 409 1.94 -7.60 18.31
C VAL A 409 1.80 -7.04 19.73
N SER A 410 2.62 -6.06 20.11
CA SER A 410 2.39 -5.25 21.31
C SER A 410 1.81 -3.88 20.94
N GLY A 411 1.08 -3.26 21.86
CA GLY A 411 0.36 -2.03 21.56
C GLY A 411 -0.79 -1.77 22.51
N GLU A 412 -0.81 -0.58 23.10
CA GLU A 412 -2.00 0.07 23.63
C GLU A 412 -1.68 1.55 23.93
N SER A 413 -2.63 2.46 23.69
CA SER A 413 -2.48 3.89 24.02
C SER A 413 -2.91 4.23 25.47
N PHE A 414 -3.46 3.26 26.22
CA PHE A 414 -3.88 3.42 27.61
C PHE A 414 -3.86 2.07 28.34
N VAL A 415 -2.96 1.92 29.31
CA VAL A 415 -2.92 0.73 30.19
C VAL A 415 -3.81 0.91 31.41
N GLY A 416 -3.63 2.03 32.15
CA GLY A 416 -4.36 2.37 33.36
C GLY A 416 -4.26 3.87 33.67
N PRO A 417 -5.07 4.38 34.61
CA PRO A 417 -5.06 5.79 34.98
C PRO A 417 -3.83 6.14 35.82
N LEU A 418 -3.32 7.36 35.62
CA LEU A 418 -2.33 8.02 36.48
C LEU A 418 -2.98 9.26 37.12
N PRO A 419 -3.65 9.14 38.28
CA PRO A 419 -4.24 10.29 38.96
C PRO A 419 -3.16 11.29 39.38
N VAL A 420 -3.36 12.55 39.01
CA VAL A 420 -2.52 13.67 39.42
C VAL A 420 -3.33 14.59 40.32
N ARG A 421 -2.76 14.98 41.46
CA ARG A 421 -3.33 15.95 42.40
C ARG A 421 -2.35 17.12 42.52
N ILE A 422 -2.85 18.35 42.44
CA ILE A 422 -2.05 19.55 42.67
C ILE A 422 -2.54 20.15 44.01
N ALA A 423 -1.62 20.26 44.96
CA ALA A 423 -1.90 20.87 46.27
C ALA A 423 -1.88 22.41 46.19
N ALA A 424 -2.43 23.07 47.21
CA ALA A 424 -2.63 24.53 47.22
C ALA A 424 -1.32 25.35 47.26
N ASP A 425 -0.19 24.71 47.55
CA ASP A 425 1.18 25.22 47.50
C ASP A 425 1.83 25.06 46.10
N GLY A 426 1.15 24.39 45.16
CA GLY A 426 1.67 24.03 43.85
C GLY A 426 2.35 22.65 43.78
N THR A 427 2.43 21.91 44.90
CA THR A 427 3.05 20.57 44.92
C THR A 427 2.23 19.58 44.10
N VAL A 428 2.87 18.95 43.11
CA VAL A 428 2.25 17.91 42.27
C VAL A 428 2.48 16.53 42.87
N GLN A 429 1.40 15.77 43.09
CA GLN A 429 1.41 14.39 43.56
C GLN A 429 0.82 13.46 42.49
N VAL A 430 1.51 12.35 42.19
CA VAL A 430 1.08 11.36 41.20
C VAL A 430 0.87 10.01 41.87
N GLU A 431 -0.27 9.37 41.61
CA GLU A 431 -0.71 8.14 42.30
C GLU A 431 -0.51 6.90 41.41
N PHE A 432 0.57 6.15 41.63
CA PHE A 432 0.96 5.05 40.75
C PHE A 432 0.18 3.74 40.94
N ALA A 433 -0.40 3.48 42.12
CA ALA A 433 -0.94 2.15 42.47
C ALA A 433 -2.00 1.60 41.49
N ALA A 434 -2.85 2.47 40.93
CA ALA A 434 -3.85 2.08 39.93
C ALA A 434 -3.23 1.78 38.54
N PHE A 435 -2.16 2.50 38.18
CA PHE A 435 -1.37 2.26 36.98
C PHE A 435 -0.56 0.97 37.12
N ASP A 436 0.14 0.77 38.23
CA ASP A 436 0.99 -0.40 38.51
C ASP A 436 0.17 -1.70 38.45
N THR A 437 -1.03 -1.68 39.04
CA THR A 437 -1.99 -2.80 38.97
C THR A 437 -2.37 -3.11 37.51
N ALA A 438 -2.74 -2.08 36.73
CA ALA A 438 -3.14 -2.25 35.34
C ALA A 438 -1.97 -2.67 34.42
N ALA A 439 -0.74 -2.22 34.72
CA ALA A 439 0.48 -2.59 34.01
C ALA A 439 0.90 -4.04 34.33
N ALA A 440 0.83 -4.45 35.60
CA ALA A 440 0.99 -5.85 35.99
C ALA A 440 -0.01 -6.74 35.25
N ASP A 441 -1.28 -6.34 35.18
CA ASP A 441 -2.32 -7.06 34.42
C ASP A 441 -2.01 -7.12 32.92
N TYR A 442 -1.57 -6.02 32.31
CA TYR A 442 -1.14 -5.97 30.91
C TYR A 442 -0.01 -6.97 30.63
N PHE A 443 1.07 -6.92 31.43
CA PHE A 443 2.24 -7.79 31.32
C PHE A 443 1.91 -9.26 31.62
N ARG A 444 0.99 -9.55 32.55
CA ARG A 444 0.51 -10.92 32.83
C ARG A 444 -0.17 -11.56 31.61
N THR A 445 -0.60 -10.78 30.62
CA THR A 445 -1.12 -11.33 29.36
C THR A 445 -0.04 -11.57 28.29
N GLY A 446 1.23 -11.26 28.55
CA GLY A 446 2.33 -11.47 27.59
C GLY A 446 2.47 -10.37 26.53
N LEU A 447 1.73 -9.26 26.66
CA LEU A 447 2.01 -8.02 25.93
C LEU A 447 3.16 -7.29 26.60
N ARG A 448 4.03 -6.61 25.83
CA ARG A 448 5.32 -6.09 26.33
C ARG A 448 5.57 -4.60 26.10
N LEU A 449 4.83 -3.93 25.21
CA LEU A 449 5.00 -2.51 24.89
C LEU A 449 3.65 -1.78 24.92
N PHE A 450 3.62 -0.62 25.58
CA PHE A 450 2.47 0.29 25.63
C PHE A 450 2.95 1.75 25.61
N ALA A 451 2.09 2.69 25.24
CA ALA A 451 2.37 4.11 25.40
C ALA A 451 2.03 4.56 26.83
N ILE A 452 2.94 5.27 27.47
CA ILE A 452 2.61 6.08 28.66
C ILE A 452 1.80 7.29 28.15
N PRO A 453 0.64 7.63 28.75
CA PRO A 453 -0.07 8.85 28.40
C PRO A 453 0.83 10.08 28.52
N GLY A 454 0.81 10.95 27.51
CA GLY A 454 1.68 12.12 27.47
C GLY A 454 1.48 13.05 28.66
N VAL A 455 2.60 13.48 29.25
CA VAL A 455 2.73 14.65 30.14
C VAL A 455 3.15 15.84 29.29
#